data_AF-A0A1C3EIK4-F1
#
_entry.id   AF-A0A1C3EIK4-F1
#
_cell.length_a   1.000
_cell.length_b   1.000
_cell.length_c   1.000
_cell.angle_alpha   90.00
_cell.angle_beta   90.00
_cell.angle_gamma   90.00
#
_symmetry.space_group_name_H-M   'P 1'
#
loop_
_entity.id
_entity.type
_entity.pdbx_description
1 polymer ?
#
loop_
_entity_poly.entity_id
_entity_poly.type
_entity_poly.pdbx_seq_one_letter_code
_entity_poly.pdbx_strand_id
1 'polypeptide(L)'
;MIDDARKFEMMDFKAIESQISWVEKECKKRDIYFVCYPKTIASDNYKAYFTKQYEDLTDKRDKCFFPWIYMEVASNGGVTPCHTFYDVPLGNVNEQSVSEIWNGRVMRNFRQKLRGEGGLFPICGSCARYYADPNKR
;
A
#
# COMPACT_ATOMS: atom_id res chain seq x y z
N MET A 1 -16.74 -8.95 0.51
CA MET A 1 -17.69 -7.86 0.27
C MET A 1 -16.95 -6.56 0.50
N ILE A 2 -16.77 -5.72 -0.52
CA ILE A 2 -16.06 -4.45 -0.38
C ILE A 2 -17.08 -3.45 0.17
N ASP A 3 -16.84 -2.94 1.39
CA ASP A 3 -17.72 -1.95 2.01
C ASP A 3 -17.80 -0.66 1.17
N ASP A 4 -19.00 -0.09 1.16
CA ASP A 4 -19.32 1.18 0.51
C ASP A 4 -18.52 2.33 1.13
N ALA A 5 -17.78 3.06 0.30
CA ALA A 5 -16.95 4.18 0.73
C ALA A 5 -17.78 5.35 1.30
N ARG A 6 -19.06 5.45 0.90
CA ARG A 6 -19.98 6.51 1.36
C ARG A 6 -20.16 6.54 2.88
N LYS A 7 -19.94 5.41 3.56
CA LYS A 7 -20.02 5.34 5.03
C LYS A 7 -19.00 6.24 5.74
N PHE A 8 -17.93 6.64 5.05
CA PHE A 8 -16.88 7.50 5.60
C PHE A 8 -17.07 8.99 5.26
N GLU A 9 -18.06 9.36 4.45
CA GLU A 9 -18.27 10.77 4.06
C GLU A 9 -18.63 11.68 5.24
N MET A 10 -19.24 11.12 6.28
CA MET A 10 -19.65 11.85 7.49
C MET A 10 -18.55 11.95 8.56
N MET A 11 -17.34 11.48 8.28
CA MET A 11 -16.23 11.60 9.23
C MET A 11 -15.79 13.06 9.39
N ASP A 12 -15.41 13.44 10.61
CA ASP A 12 -14.82 14.75 10.88
C ASP A 12 -13.33 14.75 10.54
N PHE A 13 -13.02 15.04 9.27
CA PHE A 13 -11.64 15.05 8.79
C PHE A 13 -10.77 16.16 9.42
N LYS A 14 -11.38 17.25 9.90
CA LYS A 14 -10.66 18.30 10.64
C LYS A 14 -10.25 17.83 12.02
N ALA A 15 -11.11 17.07 12.70
CA ALA A 15 -10.77 16.43 13.96
C ALA A 15 -9.65 15.40 13.77
N ILE A 16 -9.69 14.59 12.70
CA ILE A 16 -8.62 13.63 12.37
C ILE A 16 -7.29 14.35 12.16
N GLU A 17 -7.26 15.38 11.31
CA GLU A 17 -6.05 16.18 11.07
C GLU A 17 -5.49 16.75 12.38
N SER A 18 -6.36 17.33 13.22
CA SER A 18 -5.97 17.93 14.50
C SER A 18 -5.40 16.89 15.47
N GLN A 19 -6.05 15.73 15.59
CA GLN A 19 -5.61 14.65 16.48
C GLN A 19 -4.28 14.05 16.02
N ILE A 20 -4.13 13.76 14.73
CA ILE A 20 -2.89 13.20 14.19
C ILE A 20 -1.73 14.20 14.29
N SER A 21 -1.98 15.48 14.01
CA SER A 21 -0.98 16.55 14.19
C SER A 21 -0.52 16.66 15.65
N TRP A 22 -1.44 16.50 16.60
CA TRP A 22 -1.10 16.48 18.02
C TRP A 22 -0.22 15.28 18.37
N VAL A 23 -0.57 14.07 17.90
CA VAL A 23 0.25 12.87 18.12
C VAL A 23 1.65 13.05 17.51
N GLU A 24 1.76 13.55 16.27
CA GLU A 24 3.05 13.79 15.62
C GLU A 24 3.92 14.74 16.47
N LYS A 25 3.34 15.84 16.96
CA LYS A 25 4.03 16.80 17.83
C LYS A 25 4.49 16.17 19.14
N GLU A 26 3.66 15.35 19.77
CA GLU A 26 3.98 14.67 21.02
C GLU A 26 5.05 13.57 20.84
N CYS A 27 5.05 12.87 19.71
CA CYS A 27 6.11 11.94 19.34
C CYS A 27 7.44 12.66 19.13
N LYS A 28 7.45 13.77 18.37
CA LYS A 28 8.66 14.60 18.14
C LYS A 28 9.28 15.09 19.45
N LYS A 29 8.48 15.53 20.43
CA LYS A 29 8.97 15.97 21.75
C LYS A 29 9.67 14.86 22.55
N ARG A 30 9.29 13.60 22.33
CA ARG A 30 9.77 12.44 23.09
C ARG A 30 10.81 11.62 22.33
N ASP A 31 11.27 12.13 21.18
CA ASP A 31 12.17 11.41 20.27
C ASP A 31 11.61 10.04 19.86
N ILE A 32 10.30 9.98 19.62
CA ILE A 32 9.61 8.77 19.15
C ILE A 32 9.41 8.88 17.63
N TYR A 33 9.87 7.86 16.90
CA TYR A 33 9.63 7.76 15.46
C TYR A 33 8.14 7.64 15.16
N PHE A 34 7.60 8.63 14.46
CA PHE A 34 6.19 8.70 14.10
C PHE A 34 5.96 8.25 12.66
N VAL A 35 4.99 7.35 12.47
CA VAL A 35 4.58 6.86 11.16
C VAL A 35 3.07 6.99 11.05
N CYS A 36 2.61 7.63 9.97
CA CYS A 36 1.21 7.73 9.61
C CYS A 36 1.04 7.49 8.10
N TYR A 37 -0.09 6.90 7.74
CA TYR A 37 -0.50 6.66 6.36
C TYR A 37 -1.96 7.10 6.18
N PRO A 38 -2.27 7.96 5.20
CA PRO A 38 -1.35 8.71 4.34
C PRO A 38 -0.32 9.56 5.12
N LYS A 39 0.82 9.86 4.49
CA LYS A 39 1.90 10.66 5.13
C LYS A 39 1.52 12.13 5.23
N THR A 40 0.74 12.64 4.27
CA THR A 40 0.24 14.01 4.31
C THR A 40 -0.92 14.12 5.29
N ILE A 41 -0.66 14.83 6.40
CA ILE A 41 -1.64 15.14 7.45
C ILE A 41 -2.44 16.37 7.00
N ALA A 42 -3.55 16.15 6.30
CA ALA A 42 -4.46 17.20 5.86
C ALA A 42 -5.88 16.65 5.72
N SER A 43 -6.88 17.43 6.11
CA SER A 43 -8.30 17.04 6.08
C SER A 43 -8.75 16.52 4.71
N ASP A 44 -8.42 17.25 3.65
CA ASP A 44 -8.81 16.89 2.28
C ASP A 44 -8.09 15.62 1.81
N ASN A 45 -6.83 15.42 2.24
CA ASN A 45 -6.07 14.21 1.92
C ASN A 45 -6.65 12.98 2.63
N TYR A 46 -7.03 13.11 3.91
CA TYR A 46 -7.72 12.04 4.62
C TYR A 46 -9.10 11.75 4.03
N LYS A 47 -9.84 12.78 3.65
CA LYS A 47 -11.12 12.63 2.96
C LYS A 47 -10.95 11.79 1.71
N ALA A 48 -10.03 12.17 0.82
CA ALA A 48 -9.72 11.44 -0.40
C ALA A 48 -9.33 9.97 -0.12
N TYR A 49 -8.52 9.73 0.91
CA TYR A 49 -8.12 8.38 1.31
C TYR A 49 -9.32 7.52 1.76
N PHE A 50 -10.11 7.99 2.72
CA PHE A 50 -11.21 7.21 3.30
C PHE A 50 -12.39 7.04 2.34
N THR A 51 -12.62 7.99 1.43
CA THR A 51 -13.65 7.87 0.38
C THR A 51 -13.15 7.18 -0.89
N LYS A 52 -11.91 6.66 -0.90
CA LYS A 52 -11.26 5.95 -2.03
C LYS A 52 -11.08 6.81 -3.29
N GLN A 53 -11.02 8.13 -3.16
CA GLN A 53 -10.70 9.07 -4.23
C GLN A 53 -9.17 9.22 -4.36
N TYR A 54 -8.48 8.11 -4.65
CA TYR A 54 -7.01 8.07 -4.58
C TYR A 54 -6.29 9.00 -5.58
N GLU A 55 -6.96 9.41 -6.64
CA GLU A 55 -6.41 10.39 -7.60
C GLU A 55 -6.28 11.80 -7.03
N ASP A 56 -7.05 12.10 -5.99
CA ASP A 56 -7.07 13.41 -5.31
C ASP A 56 -6.11 13.45 -4.11
N LEU A 57 -5.41 12.35 -3.82
CA LEU A 57 -4.39 12.32 -2.77
C LEU A 57 -3.21 13.24 -3.14
N THR A 58 -2.84 14.10 -2.20
CA THR A 58 -1.66 14.98 -2.33
C THR A 58 -0.37 14.17 -2.37
N ASP A 59 -0.28 13.09 -1.59
CA ASP A 59 0.86 12.18 -1.55
C ASP A 59 0.68 10.93 -2.44
N LYS A 60 -0.13 11.06 -3.50
CA LYS A 60 -0.33 9.97 -4.46
C LYS A 60 0.98 9.55 -5.12
N ARG A 61 1.01 8.27 -5.48
CA ARG A 61 2.02 7.60 -6.28
C ARG A 61 1.42 7.20 -7.61
N ASP A 62 2.29 7.09 -8.59
CA ASP A 62 2.03 6.67 -9.96
C ASP A 62 2.35 5.17 -10.17
N LYS A 63 3.24 4.60 -9.35
CA LYS A 63 3.70 3.22 -9.52
C LYS A 63 4.08 2.53 -8.21
N CYS A 64 3.95 1.21 -8.21
CA CYS A 64 4.43 0.34 -7.15
C CYS A 64 5.67 -0.45 -7.62
N PHE A 65 6.80 -0.32 -6.92
CA PHE A 65 8.03 -1.03 -7.26
C PHE A 65 8.16 -2.42 -6.63
N PHE A 66 7.35 -2.74 -5.61
CA PHE A 66 7.48 -4.01 -4.88
C PHE A 66 7.53 -5.24 -5.78
N PRO A 67 6.73 -5.37 -6.85
CA PRO A 67 6.80 -6.55 -7.71
C PRO A 67 8.16 -6.74 -8.41
N TRP A 68 9.03 -5.74 -8.46
CA TRP A 68 10.37 -5.85 -9.06
C TRP A 68 11.49 -6.02 -8.03
N ILE A 69 11.23 -5.86 -6.74
CA ILE A 69 12.26 -5.92 -5.70
C ILE A 69 11.90 -6.82 -4.50
N TYR A 70 10.66 -7.33 -4.45
CA TYR A 70 10.11 -8.05 -3.32
C TYR A 70 9.14 -9.15 -3.74
N MET A 71 9.14 -10.24 -3.00
CA MET A 71 8.09 -11.25 -2.93
C MET A 71 7.96 -11.72 -1.48
N GLU A 72 6.78 -12.17 -1.09
CA GLU A 72 6.54 -12.65 0.28
C GLU A 72 6.45 -14.17 0.30
N VAL A 73 7.09 -14.79 1.29
CA VAL A 73 7.00 -16.24 1.54
C VAL A 73 6.23 -16.45 2.83
N ALA A 74 5.07 -17.08 2.73
CA ALA A 74 4.25 -17.45 3.88
C ALA A 74 4.85 -18.66 4.63
N SER A 75 4.38 -18.90 5.86
CA SER A 75 4.88 -20.00 6.72
C SER A 75 4.69 -21.41 6.13
N ASN A 76 3.74 -21.59 5.22
CA ASN A 76 3.54 -22.84 4.47
C ASN A 76 4.37 -22.93 3.17
N GLY A 77 5.27 -21.97 2.95
CA GLY A 77 6.12 -21.86 1.76
C GLY A 77 5.48 -21.20 0.54
N GLY A 78 4.18 -20.89 0.58
CA GLY A 78 3.49 -20.20 -0.51
C GLY A 78 4.06 -18.79 -0.75
N VAL A 79 4.21 -18.41 -2.02
CA VAL A 79 4.84 -17.15 -2.42
C VAL A 79 3.84 -16.21 -3.08
N THR A 80 3.85 -14.92 -2.73
CA THR A 80 2.94 -13.90 -3.28
C THR A 80 3.71 -12.65 -3.76
N PRO A 81 3.16 -11.84 -4.70
CA PRO A 81 3.87 -10.70 -5.27
C PRO A 81 3.96 -9.52 -4.30
N CYS A 82 3.05 -9.42 -3.32
CA CYS A 82 3.16 -8.50 -2.21
C CYS A 82 2.25 -8.92 -1.04
N HIS A 83 2.43 -8.27 0.11
CA HIS A 83 1.65 -8.50 1.33
C HIS A 83 0.13 -8.30 1.20
N THR A 84 -0.33 -7.54 0.20
CA THR A 84 -1.76 -7.27 0.00
C THR A 84 -2.44 -8.28 -0.92
N PHE A 85 -1.67 -9.05 -1.72
CA PHE A 85 -2.20 -9.95 -2.75
C PHE A 85 -1.97 -11.44 -2.40
N TYR A 86 -2.50 -11.88 -1.26
CA TYR A 86 -2.42 -13.31 -0.87
C TYR A 86 -3.23 -14.24 -1.78
N ASP A 87 -4.18 -13.68 -2.53
CA ASP A 87 -5.00 -14.34 -3.54
C ASP A 87 -4.28 -14.54 -4.89
N VAL A 88 -3.06 -14.02 -5.04
CA VAL A 88 -2.23 -14.20 -6.24
C VAL A 88 -1.01 -15.07 -5.91
N PRO A 89 -1.17 -16.42 -5.89
CA PRO A 89 -0.05 -17.32 -5.63
C PRO A 89 0.92 -17.32 -6.82
N LEU A 90 2.20 -17.07 -6.54
CA LEU A 90 3.28 -17.16 -7.52
C LEU A 90 3.87 -18.57 -7.63
N GLY A 91 3.85 -19.33 -6.54
CA GLY A 91 4.45 -20.67 -6.40
C GLY A 91 4.64 -21.06 -4.93
N ASN A 92 5.38 -22.14 -4.67
CA ASN A 92 5.74 -22.56 -3.31
C ASN A 92 7.23 -22.91 -3.23
N VAL A 93 7.95 -22.37 -2.25
CA VAL A 93 9.41 -22.61 -2.09
C VAL A 93 9.77 -24.05 -1.71
N ASN A 94 8.79 -24.84 -1.26
CA ASN A 94 8.96 -26.28 -1.00
C ASN A 94 8.95 -27.12 -2.30
N GLU A 95 8.51 -26.53 -3.42
CA GLU A 95 8.35 -27.20 -4.71
C GLU A 95 9.25 -26.63 -5.81
N GLN A 96 9.59 -25.34 -5.72
CA GLN A 96 10.34 -24.60 -6.73
C GLN A 96 11.38 -23.70 -6.07
N SER A 97 12.49 -23.45 -6.75
CA SER A 97 13.46 -22.47 -6.28
C SER A 97 12.89 -21.04 -6.33
N VAL A 98 13.37 -20.17 -5.46
CA VAL A 98 13.03 -18.74 -5.45
C VAL A 98 13.20 -18.09 -6.84
N SER A 99 14.27 -18.45 -7.56
CA SER A 99 14.54 -17.91 -8.91
C SER A 99 13.48 -18.34 -9.94
N GLU A 100 13.03 -19.59 -9.88
CA GLU A 100 11.98 -20.10 -10.77
C GLU A 100 10.64 -19.41 -10.51
N ILE A 101 10.29 -19.20 -9.24
CA ILE A 101 9.07 -18.48 -8.86
C ILE A 101 9.15 -17.02 -9.30
N TRP A 102 10.26 -16.34 -9.00
CA TRP A 102 10.49 -14.93 -9.30
C TRP A 102 10.45 -14.61 -10.80
N ASN A 103 11.04 -15.50 -11.60
CA ASN A 103 11.07 -15.39 -13.05
C ASN A 103 9.89 -16.10 -13.70
N GLY A 104 9.00 -16.74 -12.93
CA GLY A 104 7.89 -17.56 -13.41
C GLY A 104 6.84 -16.78 -14.18
N ARG A 105 6.02 -17.53 -14.95
CA ARG A 105 4.97 -16.96 -15.80
C ARG A 105 3.99 -16.08 -15.01
N VAL A 106 3.59 -16.52 -13.81
CA VAL A 106 2.63 -15.77 -12.97
C VAL A 106 3.20 -14.40 -12.59
N MET A 107 4.45 -14.35 -12.10
CA MET A 107 5.08 -13.10 -11.70
C MET A 107 5.31 -12.15 -12.89
N ARG A 108 5.71 -12.67 -14.05
CA ARG A 108 5.83 -11.86 -15.29
C ARG A 108 4.50 -11.29 -15.73
N ASN A 109 3.43 -12.10 -15.70
CA ASN A 109 2.08 -11.65 -16.05
C ASN A 109 1.58 -10.59 -15.06
N PHE A 110 1.85 -10.76 -13.76
CA PHE A 110 1.49 -9.76 -12.75
C PHE A 110 2.18 -8.42 -13.02
N ARG A 111 3.50 -8.41 -13.26
CA ARG A 111 4.28 -7.21 -13.62
C ARG A 111 3.80 -6.55 -14.91
N GLN A 112 3.43 -7.35 -15.92
CA GLN A 112 2.88 -6.84 -17.18
C GLN A 112 1.52 -6.18 -16.97
N LYS A 113 0.60 -6.84 -16.24
CA LYS A 113 -0.72 -6.29 -15.91
C LYS A 113 -0.60 -4.98 -15.13
N LEU A 114 0.24 -4.96 -14.09
CA LEU A 114 0.44 -3.75 -13.29
C LEU A 114 0.93 -2.58 -14.15
N ARG A 115 1.86 -2.82 -15.08
CA ARG A 115 2.30 -1.78 -16.03
C ARG A 115 1.21 -1.37 -17.01
N GLY A 116 0.40 -2.32 -17.48
CA GLY A 116 -0.74 -2.06 -18.36
C GLY A 116 -1.81 -1.19 -17.72
N GLU A 117 -2.02 -1.32 -16.40
CA GLU A 117 -2.93 -0.48 -15.60
C GLU A 117 -2.31 0.88 -15.20
N GLY A 118 -1.20 1.29 -15.80
CA GLY A 118 -0.55 2.57 -15.52
C GLY A 118 0.39 2.56 -14.31
N GLY A 119 0.70 1.39 -13.74
CA GLY A 119 1.69 1.20 -12.67
C GLY A 119 1.10 0.89 -11.30
N LEU A 120 -0.22 1.00 -11.15
CA LEU A 120 -0.96 0.73 -9.92
C LEU A 120 -2.29 0.03 -10.21
N PHE A 121 -2.68 -0.89 -9.33
CA PHE A 121 -4.06 -1.36 -9.29
C PHE A 121 -4.91 -0.46 -8.37
N PRO A 122 -6.24 -0.41 -8.54
CA PRO A 122 -7.11 0.40 -7.68
C PRO A 122 -6.93 0.18 -6.18
N ILE A 123 -6.63 -1.06 -5.76
CA ILE A 123 -6.39 -1.41 -4.35
C ILE A 123 -5.06 -0.87 -3.79
N CYS A 124 -4.12 -0.46 -4.66
CA CYS A 124 -2.81 0.00 -4.21
C CYS A 124 -2.89 1.29 -3.39
N GLY A 125 -3.86 2.18 -3.63
CA GLY A 125 -4.02 3.43 -2.86
C GLY A 125 -4.32 3.21 -1.37
N SER A 126 -4.93 2.07 -1.01
CA SER A 126 -5.18 1.65 0.38
C SER A 126 -4.01 0.92 1.05
N CYS A 127 -2.95 0.58 0.31
CA CYS A 127 -1.86 -0.24 0.86
C CYS A 127 -0.96 0.60 1.76
N ALA A 128 -0.71 0.19 3.01
CA ALA A 128 0.26 0.90 3.87
C ALA A 128 1.67 0.96 3.23
N ARG A 129 2.04 -0.04 2.43
CA ARG A 129 3.33 -0.07 1.73
C ARG A 129 3.39 0.88 0.52
N TYR A 130 2.24 1.35 0.00
CA TYR A 130 2.17 2.41 -1.01
C TYR A 130 2.94 3.65 -0.58
N TYR A 131 2.87 3.96 0.72
CA TYR A 131 3.51 5.13 1.32
C TYR A 131 4.94 4.84 1.84
N ALA A 132 5.31 3.56 1.95
CA ALA A 132 6.59 3.08 2.48
C ALA A 132 7.68 2.91 1.40
N ASP A 133 7.56 3.58 0.26
CA ASP A 133 8.53 3.53 -0.85
C ASP A 133 9.98 3.70 -0.34
N PRO A 134 10.84 2.68 -0.49
CA PRO A 134 12.22 2.68 0.02
C PRO A 134 13.10 3.74 -0.66
N ASN A 135 12.67 4.33 -1.78
CA ASN A 135 13.40 5.39 -2.49
C ASN A 135 13.07 6.81 -1.98
N LYS A 136 12.06 6.97 -1.12
CA LYS A 136 11.82 8.22 -0.38
C LYS A 136 12.22 8.01 1.08
N ARG A 137 13.51 8.19 1.35
CA ARG A 137 13.99 8.59 2.69
C ARG A 137 13.53 10.03 2.96
#